data_AF-A0A7X7VCQ5-F1
#
_entry.id   AF-A0A7X7VCQ5-F1
#
_cell.length_a   1.000
_cell.length_b   1.000
_cell.length_c   1.000
_cell.angle_alpha   90.00
_cell.angle_beta   90.00
_cell.angle_gamma   90.00
#
_symmetry.space_group_name_H-M   'P 1'
#
loop_
_entity.id
_entity.type
_entity.pdbx_description
1 polymer ?
#
loop_
_entity_poly.entity_id
_entity_poly.type
_entity_poly.pdbx_seq_one_letter_code
_entity_poly.pdbx_strand_id
1 'polypeptide(L)'
;MKRSLSAVLACAALALAVLPACKTMSSDELKGSIEIVDYVSVWVDKYYQPWPQRLILVPQISFRVKNVGAKPLTYVNFNAVYQFKGDPENFGDAFMAAIRGKAIPPGGTSDVIVLKSNLGVEGKNLAGIRDNPEWKQAFVRLFAISKGSTPVLLGVYDVSRDIAFKEPEPVEPKK
;
A
#
# COMPACT_ATOMS: atom_id res chain seq x y z
N MET A 1 29.30 29.90 54.68
CA MET A 1 28.84 28.84 53.74
C MET A 1 27.70 29.37 52.85
N LYS A 2 27.97 30.09 51.76
CA LYS A 2 26.93 30.54 50.79
C LYS A 2 27.54 30.81 49.40
N ARG A 3 28.15 29.82 48.76
CA ARG A 3 28.64 29.90 47.36
C ARG A 3 28.67 28.50 46.75
N SER A 4 27.53 28.00 46.28
CA SER A 4 27.52 26.77 45.45
C SER A 4 26.21 26.49 44.70
N LEU A 5 25.09 27.14 45.01
CA LEU A 5 23.82 26.81 44.34
C LEU A 5 23.70 27.28 42.89
N SER A 6 24.37 28.36 42.48
CA SER A 6 24.16 28.96 41.16
C SER A 6 24.85 28.22 40.00
N ALA A 7 25.92 27.46 40.27
CA ALA A 7 26.66 26.74 39.22
C ALA A 7 25.97 25.43 38.81
N VAL A 8 25.20 24.80 39.71
CA VAL A 8 24.52 23.52 39.45
C VAL A 8 23.28 23.71 38.56
N LEU A 9 22.56 24.83 38.70
CA LEU A 9 21.40 25.12 37.83
C LEU A 9 21.79 25.40 36.37
N ALA A 10 22.95 26.01 36.11
CA ALA A 10 23.39 26.32 34.76
C ALA A 10 23.77 25.06 33.95
N CYS A 11 24.31 24.03 34.61
CA CYS A 11 24.65 22.76 33.95
C CYS A 11 23.42 21.89 33.66
N ALA A 12 22.37 21.97 34.50
CA ALA A 12 21.12 21.23 34.27
C ALA A 12 20.31 21.79 33.08
N ALA A 13 20.35 23.11 32.85
CA ALA A 13 19.69 23.75 31.71
C ALA A 13 20.37 23.44 30.37
N LEU A 14 21.70 23.28 30.34
CA LEU A 14 22.45 22.92 29.13
C LEU A 14 22.30 21.44 28.75
N ALA A 15 22.07 20.56 29.73
CA ALA A 15 21.89 19.13 29.50
C ALA A 15 20.54 18.77 28.83
N LEU A 16 19.49 19.60 29.00
CA LEU A 16 18.19 19.38 28.33
C LEU A 16 18.20 19.75 26.84
N ALA A 17 19.16 20.54 26.37
CA ALA A 17 19.21 20.99 24.97
C ALA A 17 19.75 19.94 23.98
N VAL A 18 20.25 18.79 24.49
CA VAL A 18 20.87 17.72 23.69
C VAL A 18 19.99 16.47 23.65
N LEU A 19 18.73 16.54 24.08
CA LEU A 19 17.79 15.47 23.78
C LEU A 19 17.64 15.41 22.26
N PRO A 20 17.99 14.29 21.59
CA PRO A 20 17.72 14.15 20.17
C PRO A 20 16.22 14.29 20.03
N ALA A 21 15.77 15.41 19.47
CA ALA A 21 14.40 15.54 19.03
C ALA A 21 14.18 14.35 18.11
N CYS A 22 13.43 13.35 18.59
CA CYS A 22 12.96 12.22 17.79
C CYS A 22 12.10 12.82 16.68
N LYS A 23 12.72 13.36 15.63
CA LYS A 23 12.06 13.98 14.50
C LYS A 23 11.35 12.86 13.78
N THR A 24 10.06 12.77 14.02
CA THR A 24 9.15 11.94 13.25
C THR A 24 9.11 12.43 11.81
N MET A 25 8.89 11.52 10.88
CA MET A 25 8.82 11.84 9.46
C MET A 25 7.55 12.66 9.19
N SER A 26 7.70 13.86 8.62
CA SER A 26 6.54 14.67 8.23
C SER A 26 5.89 14.11 6.96
N SER A 27 4.66 14.53 6.67
CA SER A 27 3.94 14.14 5.45
C SER A 27 4.68 14.59 4.18
N ASP A 28 5.20 15.80 4.14
CA ASP A 28 5.95 16.32 2.97
C ASP A 28 7.27 15.57 2.78
N GLU A 29 7.98 15.28 3.88
CA GLU A 29 9.20 14.48 3.83
C GLU A 29 8.91 13.05 3.34
N LEU A 30 7.83 12.42 3.83
CA LEU A 30 7.42 11.09 3.38
C LEU A 30 7.10 11.07 1.89
N LYS A 31 6.28 12.01 1.41
CA LYS A 31 5.89 12.11 0.01
C LYS A 31 7.10 12.37 -0.89
N GLY A 32 8.00 13.25 -0.48
CA GLY A 32 9.21 13.57 -1.23
C GLY A 32 10.30 12.49 -1.19
N SER A 33 10.19 11.51 -0.29
CA SER A 33 11.19 10.44 -0.15
C SER A 33 10.81 9.13 -0.85
N ILE A 34 9.57 8.99 -1.32
CA ILE A 34 9.06 7.77 -1.93
C ILE A 34 8.86 7.95 -3.43
N GLU A 35 9.52 7.11 -4.21
CA GLU A 35 9.26 6.89 -5.62
C GLU A 35 8.67 5.47 -5.80
N ILE A 36 7.52 5.36 -6.49
CA ILE A 36 6.89 4.07 -6.81
C ILE A 36 7.45 3.59 -8.15
N VAL A 37 8.02 2.39 -8.16
CA VAL A 37 8.66 1.78 -9.34
C VAL A 37 8.14 0.37 -9.58
N ASP A 38 8.33 -0.13 -10.80
CA ASP A 38 7.96 -1.50 -11.24
C ASP A 38 6.52 -1.88 -10.90
N TYR A 39 5.60 -0.92 -10.99
CA TYR A 39 4.21 -1.20 -10.65
C TYR A 39 3.52 -2.02 -11.74
N VAL A 40 2.71 -2.97 -11.33
CA VAL A 40 1.86 -3.81 -12.16
C VAL A 40 0.51 -3.93 -11.47
N SER A 41 -0.57 -3.88 -12.26
CA SER A 41 -1.92 -4.13 -11.76
C SER A 41 -2.57 -5.26 -12.54
N VAL A 42 -3.28 -6.14 -11.84
CA VAL A 42 -3.98 -7.30 -12.41
C VAL A 42 -5.23 -7.62 -11.57
N TRP A 43 -6.17 -8.36 -12.14
CA TRP A 43 -7.27 -8.98 -11.41
C TRP A 43 -6.88 -10.40 -11.03
N VAL A 44 -7.07 -10.75 -9.76
CA VAL A 44 -6.74 -12.07 -9.21
C VAL A 44 -7.98 -12.68 -8.56
N ASP A 45 -8.03 -14.00 -8.42
CA ASP A 45 -9.10 -14.66 -7.69
C ASP A 45 -9.01 -14.35 -6.19
N LYS A 46 -10.13 -13.94 -5.61
CA LYS A 46 -10.35 -13.94 -4.16
C LYS A 46 -11.05 -15.22 -3.73
N TYR A 47 -11.91 -15.75 -4.59
CA TYR A 47 -12.70 -16.93 -4.32
C TYR A 47 -13.07 -17.61 -5.64
N TYR A 48 -13.00 -18.94 -5.67
CA TYR A 48 -13.45 -19.75 -6.78
C TYR A 48 -14.11 -21.03 -6.27
N GLN A 49 -15.26 -21.37 -6.84
CA GLN A 49 -16.00 -22.59 -6.55
C GLN A 49 -16.58 -23.15 -7.86
N PRO A 50 -16.27 -24.41 -8.23
CA PRO A 50 -16.81 -25.03 -9.43
C PRO A 50 -18.33 -25.29 -9.36
N TRP A 51 -18.84 -25.70 -8.20
CA TRP A 51 -20.25 -26.02 -8.00
C TRP A 51 -20.77 -25.66 -6.60
N PRO A 52 -21.89 -24.90 -6.49
CA PRO A 52 -22.44 -24.05 -7.53
C PRO A 52 -21.39 -23.04 -8.04
N GLN A 53 -21.46 -22.72 -9.33
CA GLN A 53 -20.46 -21.88 -10.00
C GLN A 53 -20.37 -20.49 -9.36
N ARG A 54 -19.18 -20.14 -8.89
CA ARG A 54 -18.91 -18.83 -8.31
C ARG A 54 -17.44 -18.46 -8.46
N LEU A 55 -17.18 -17.27 -8.98
CA LEU A 55 -15.86 -16.67 -9.09
C LEU A 55 -15.94 -15.22 -8.60
N ILE A 56 -15.02 -14.84 -7.72
CA ILE A 56 -14.86 -13.46 -7.29
C ILE A 56 -13.45 -13.02 -7.67
N LEU A 57 -13.35 -12.05 -8.56
CA LEU A 57 -12.08 -11.41 -8.92
C LEU A 57 -11.94 -10.08 -8.20
N VAL A 58 -10.74 -9.80 -7.71
CA VAL A 58 -10.41 -8.54 -7.04
C VAL A 58 -9.24 -7.87 -7.75
N PRO A 59 -9.21 -6.53 -7.81
CA PRO A 59 -8.06 -5.81 -8.32
C PRO A 59 -6.88 -5.91 -7.32
N GLN A 60 -5.69 -6.01 -7.86
CA GLN A 60 -4.43 -6.05 -7.12
C GLN A 60 -3.43 -5.13 -7.79
N ILE A 61 -2.73 -4.31 -7.00
CA ILE A 61 -1.53 -3.60 -7.42
C ILE A 61 -0.31 -4.21 -6.73
N SER A 62 0.74 -4.43 -7.50
CA SER A 62 2.06 -4.84 -7.02
C SER A 62 3.07 -3.78 -7.42
N PHE A 63 3.97 -3.40 -6.54
CA PHE A 63 4.95 -2.34 -6.82
C PHE A 63 6.17 -2.47 -5.91
N ARG A 64 7.23 -1.71 -6.22
CA ARG A 64 8.36 -1.50 -5.34
C ARG A 64 8.46 -0.02 -4.95
N VAL A 65 9.10 0.22 -3.82
CA VAL A 65 9.36 1.55 -3.29
C VAL A 65 10.84 1.81 -3.38
N LYS A 66 11.22 2.86 -4.12
CA LYS A 66 12.57 3.39 -4.12
C LYS A 66 12.64 4.60 -3.18
N ASN A 67 13.62 4.58 -2.29
CA ASN A 67 13.86 5.69 -1.39
C ASN A 67 14.72 6.74 -2.09
N VAL A 68 14.12 7.85 -2.49
CA VAL A 68 14.81 8.99 -3.11
C VAL A 68 15.17 10.07 -2.09
N GLY A 69 14.79 9.89 -0.82
CA GLY A 69 15.09 10.80 0.27
C GLY A 69 16.50 10.60 0.85
N ALA A 70 16.89 11.53 1.72
CA ALA A 70 18.19 11.51 2.39
C ALA A 70 18.26 10.62 3.65
N LYS A 71 17.11 10.17 4.17
CA LYS A 71 17.02 9.34 5.37
C LYS A 71 16.50 7.95 5.04
N PRO A 72 16.87 6.91 5.81
CA PRO A 72 16.27 5.59 5.65
C PRO A 72 14.75 5.64 5.86
N LEU A 73 14.00 5.03 4.95
CA LEU A 73 12.56 4.81 5.16
C LEU A 73 12.39 3.69 6.18
N THR A 74 11.75 4.04 7.29
CA THR A 74 11.41 3.12 8.37
C THR A 74 9.93 3.30 8.69
N TYR A 75 9.25 2.21 9.04
CA TYR A 75 7.85 2.26 9.51
C TYR A 75 6.83 2.87 8.54
N VAL A 76 6.89 2.50 7.25
CA VAL A 76 5.90 2.96 6.25
C VAL A 76 4.79 1.91 6.07
N ASN A 77 3.55 2.38 6.13
CA ASN A 77 2.34 1.66 5.78
C ASN A 77 1.82 2.14 4.42
N PHE A 78 1.15 1.26 3.70
CA PHE A 78 0.46 1.61 2.47
C PHE A 78 -1.02 1.32 2.59
N ASN A 79 -1.82 2.18 1.95
CA ASN A 79 -3.24 1.94 1.72
C ASN A 79 -3.53 2.12 0.23
N ALA A 80 -4.22 1.15 -0.37
CA ALA A 80 -4.74 1.23 -1.72
C ALA A 80 -6.26 1.35 -1.65
N VAL A 81 -6.79 2.41 -2.27
CA VAL A 81 -8.24 2.65 -2.39
C VAL A 81 -8.63 2.48 -3.84
N TYR A 82 -9.44 1.47 -4.14
CA TYR A 82 -9.88 1.08 -5.47
C TYR A 82 -11.24 1.68 -5.78
N GLN A 83 -11.40 2.19 -6.99
CA GLN A 83 -12.66 2.80 -7.46
C GLN A 83 -12.87 2.51 -8.95
N PHE A 84 -14.12 2.54 -9.39
CA PHE A 84 -14.44 2.51 -10.82
C PHE A 84 -14.42 3.94 -11.39
N LYS A 85 -13.92 4.10 -12.63
CA LYS A 85 -13.94 5.39 -13.33
C LYS A 85 -15.39 5.84 -13.52
N GLY A 86 -15.67 7.09 -13.12
CA GLY A 86 -17.01 7.67 -13.18
C GLY A 86 -17.92 7.30 -12.01
N ASP A 87 -17.46 6.46 -11.08
CA ASP A 87 -18.17 6.13 -9.85
C ASP A 87 -17.56 6.92 -8.67
N PRO A 88 -18.35 7.74 -7.95
CA PRO A 88 -17.85 8.48 -6.79
C PRO A 88 -17.57 7.56 -5.58
N GLU A 89 -18.14 6.36 -5.55
CA GLU A 89 -18.07 5.48 -4.39
C GLU A 89 -16.74 4.75 -4.28
N ASN A 90 -16.40 4.34 -3.06
CA ASN A 90 -15.27 3.45 -2.85
C ASN A 90 -15.69 2.02 -3.23
N PHE A 91 -14.92 1.37 -4.11
CA PHE A 91 -15.21 -0.01 -4.48
C PHE A 91 -14.55 -1.00 -3.51
N GLY A 92 -13.34 -0.73 -3.03
CA GLY A 92 -12.60 -1.64 -2.17
C GLY A 92 -11.26 -1.08 -1.72
N ASP A 93 -10.68 -1.67 -0.68
CA ASP A 93 -9.47 -1.18 -0.05
C ASP A 93 -8.47 -2.30 0.25
N ALA A 94 -7.21 -1.92 0.45
CA ALA A 94 -6.17 -2.79 0.97
C ALA A 94 -5.16 -2.02 1.80
N PHE A 95 -4.97 -2.43 3.06
CA PHE A 95 -3.98 -1.85 3.97
C PHE A 95 -2.84 -2.86 4.22
N MET A 96 -1.59 -2.37 4.22
CA MET A 96 -0.44 -3.20 4.59
C MET A 96 0.62 -2.40 5.35
N ALA A 97 1.08 -2.96 6.47
CA ALA A 97 2.25 -2.47 7.20
C ALA A 97 3.55 -2.99 6.55
N ALA A 98 3.90 -2.43 5.38
CA ALA A 98 4.90 -3.01 4.49
C ALA A 98 6.36 -2.86 4.97
N ILE A 99 6.78 -1.66 5.33
CA ILE A 99 8.18 -1.40 5.68
C ILE A 99 8.27 -1.44 7.20
N ARG A 100 8.64 -2.61 7.73
CA ARG A 100 8.80 -2.92 9.15
C ARG A 100 10.02 -3.81 9.34
N GLY A 101 10.84 -3.53 10.36
CA GLY A 101 12.02 -4.33 10.70
C GLY A 101 13.23 -4.18 9.76
N LYS A 102 13.01 -4.05 8.44
CA LYS A 102 14.05 -3.80 7.43
C LYS A 102 13.87 -2.41 6.83
N ALA A 103 14.79 -1.50 7.15
CA ALA A 103 14.79 -0.16 6.60
C ALA A 103 15.19 -0.17 5.12
N ILE A 104 14.66 0.77 4.33
CA ILE A 104 15.15 1.02 2.96
C ILE A 104 16.13 2.19 3.05
N PRO A 105 17.44 1.98 2.84
CA PRO A 105 18.42 3.07 2.88
C PRO A 105 18.17 4.07 1.74
N PRO A 106 18.70 5.31 1.83
CA PRO A 106 18.71 6.25 0.71
C PRO A 106 19.23 5.61 -0.57
N GLY A 107 18.54 5.82 -1.69
CA GLY A 107 18.83 5.19 -2.99
C GLY A 107 18.44 3.71 -3.10
N GLY A 108 18.04 3.06 -2.01
CA GLY A 108 17.65 1.65 -1.99
C GLY A 108 16.23 1.42 -2.50
N THR A 109 15.95 0.16 -2.87
CA THR A 109 14.64 -0.30 -3.36
C THR A 109 14.10 -1.42 -2.48
N SER A 110 12.78 -1.43 -2.24
CA SER A 110 12.09 -2.45 -1.47
C SER A 110 11.99 -3.80 -2.20
N ASP A 111 11.64 -4.82 -1.43
CA ASP A 111 10.98 -6.03 -1.95
C ASP A 111 9.60 -5.67 -2.55
N VAL A 112 9.02 -6.57 -3.36
CA VAL A 112 7.71 -6.31 -3.98
C VAL A 112 6.63 -6.23 -2.89
N ILE A 113 5.86 -5.16 -2.94
CA ILE A 113 4.69 -4.92 -2.12
C ILE A 113 3.45 -5.25 -2.94
N VAL A 114 2.55 -6.05 -2.38
CA VAL A 114 1.30 -6.45 -3.02
C VAL A 114 0.12 -5.98 -2.18
N LEU A 115 -0.77 -5.21 -2.78
CA LEU A 115 -2.00 -4.74 -2.15
C LEU A 115 -3.19 -5.32 -2.93
N LYS A 116 -3.87 -6.29 -2.34
CA LYS A 116 -5.03 -6.97 -2.93
C LYS A 116 -6.32 -6.44 -2.31
N SER A 117 -7.25 -5.96 -3.13
CA SER A 117 -8.51 -5.39 -2.65
C SER A 117 -9.31 -6.40 -1.82
N ASN A 118 -9.96 -5.90 -0.76
CA ASN A 118 -10.91 -6.65 0.05
C ASN A 118 -12.26 -6.90 -0.65
N LEU A 119 -12.57 -6.15 -1.71
CA LEU A 119 -13.82 -6.25 -2.48
C LEU A 119 -13.54 -6.45 -3.96
N GLY A 120 -14.48 -7.11 -4.64
CA GLY A 120 -14.30 -7.66 -5.97
C GLY A 120 -15.58 -7.74 -6.76
N VAL A 121 -15.44 -8.08 -8.04
CA VAL A 121 -16.57 -8.38 -8.92
C VAL A 121 -16.85 -9.87 -8.89
N GLU A 122 -18.12 -10.22 -8.89
CA GLU A 122 -18.58 -11.61 -8.83
C GLU A 122 -19.18 -12.02 -10.17
N GLY A 123 -18.94 -13.28 -10.55
CA GLY A 123 -19.56 -13.92 -11.71
C GLY A 123 -19.56 -15.43 -11.55
N LYS A 124 -20.13 -16.14 -12.54
CA LYS A 124 -20.15 -17.61 -12.55
C LYS A 124 -18.80 -18.20 -12.97
N ASN A 125 -18.12 -17.52 -13.87
CA ASN A 125 -16.85 -17.92 -14.47
C ASN A 125 -16.13 -16.67 -15.05
N LEU A 126 -14.93 -16.87 -15.59
CA LEU A 126 -14.06 -15.82 -16.11
C LEU A 126 -14.71 -15.08 -17.28
N ALA A 127 -15.35 -15.80 -18.21
CA ALA A 127 -16.09 -15.20 -19.32
C ALA A 127 -17.24 -14.31 -18.81
N GLY A 128 -17.98 -14.79 -17.80
CA GLY A 128 -19.10 -14.06 -17.20
C GLY A 128 -18.69 -12.76 -16.51
N ILE A 129 -17.46 -12.65 -16.00
CA ILE A 129 -16.92 -11.39 -15.50
C ILE A 129 -16.39 -10.54 -16.65
N ARG A 130 -15.60 -11.13 -17.55
CA ARG A 130 -14.91 -10.41 -18.63
C ARG A 130 -15.88 -9.74 -19.59
N ASP A 131 -16.96 -10.44 -19.92
CA ASP A 131 -17.92 -10.02 -20.93
C ASP A 131 -19.08 -9.20 -20.31
N ASN A 132 -19.04 -8.96 -18.99
CA ASN A 132 -20.03 -8.14 -18.29
C ASN A 132 -19.83 -6.65 -18.62
N PRO A 133 -20.81 -5.96 -19.23
CA PRO A 133 -20.69 -4.53 -19.54
C PRO A 133 -20.60 -3.64 -18.29
N GLU A 134 -21.09 -4.11 -17.14
CA GLU A 134 -20.99 -3.41 -15.86
C GLU A 134 -19.61 -3.53 -15.20
N TRP A 135 -18.75 -4.41 -15.71
CA TRP A 135 -17.36 -4.43 -15.27
C TRP A 135 -16.64 -3.21 -15.86
N LYS A 136 -16.64 -2.10 -15.12
CA LYS A 136 -16.07 -0.81 -15.51
C LYS A 136 -14.55 -0.77 -15.31
N GLN A 137 -13.91 0.20 -15.96
CA GLN A 137 -12.48 0.44 -15.77
C GLN A 137 -12.21 0.89 -14.33
N ALA A 138 -11.31 0.22 -13.62
CA ALA A 138 -10.93 0.59 -12.26
C ALA A 138 -9.63 1.40 -12.21
N PHE A 139 -9.45 2.16 -11.14
CA PHE A 139 -8.19 2.81 -10.77
C PHE A 139 -7.94 2.64 -9.27
N VAL A 140 -6.69 2.80 -8.87
CA VAL A 140 -6.25 2.72 -7.47
C VAL A 140 -5.55 4.01 -7.07
N ARG A 141 -5.97 4.59 -5.95
CA ARG A 141 -5.26 5.66 -5.27
C ARG A 141 -4.36 5.03 -4.21
N LEU A 142 -3.05 5.23 -4.36
CA LEU A 142 -2.06 4.66 -3.45
C LEU A 142 -1.60 5.72 -2.45
N PHE A 143 -1.71 5.40 -1.18
CA PHE A 143 -1.32 6.26 -0.07
C PHE A 143 -0.19 5.63 0.74
N ALA A 144 0.68 6.47 1.29
CA ALA A 144 1.65 6.10 2.32
C ALA A 144 1.33 6.79 3.65
N ILE A 145 1.63 6.12 4.75
CA ILE A 145 1.58 6.68 6.11
C ILE A 145 2.82 6.22 6.86
N SER A 146 3.50 7.14 7.54
CA SER A 146 4.61 6.85 8.46
C SER A 146 4.29 7.36 9.86
N LYS A 147 5.14 7.03 10.83
CA LYS A 147 4.99 7.51 12.21
C LYS A 147 5.13 9.04 12.24
N GLY A 148 4.05 9.72 12.61
CA GLY A 148 3.99 11.18 12.70
C GLY A 148 3.58 11.88 11.41
N SER A 149 3.25 11.13 10.35
CA SER A 149 2.65 11.68 9.13
C SER A 149 1.15 11.45 9.10
N THR A 150 0.43 12.31 8.40
CA THR A 150 -0.90 12.00 7.87
C THR A 150 -0.77 11.11 6.62
N PRO A 151 -1.86 10.47 6.14
CA PRO A 151 -1.84 9.80 4.86
C PRO A 151 -1.50 10.75 3.72
N VAL A 152 -0.54 10.37 2.88
CA VAL A 152 -0.13 11.14 1.68
C VAL A 152 -0.42 10.34 0.43
N LEU A 153 -1.02 11.00 -0.57
CA LEU A 153 -1.24 10.41 -1.89
C LEU A 153 0.09 10.34 -2.65
N LEU A 154 0.48 9.13 -3.04
CA LEU A 154 1.67 8.86 -3.84
C LEU A 154 1.36 8.89 -5.34
N GLY A 155 0.18 8.41 -5.72
CA GLY A 155 -0.22 8.37 -7.12
C GLY A 155 -1.61 7.77 -7.32
N VAL A 156 -2.09 7.92 -8.55
CA VAL A 156 -3.32 7.30 -9.05
C VAL A 156 -2.93 6.46 -10.26
N TYR A 157 -3.27 5.16 -10.20
CA TYR A 157 -2.86 4.20 -11.23
C TYR A 157 -4.08 3.50 -11.80
N ASP A 158 -4.12 3.34 -13.12
CA ASP A 158 -5.15 2.52 -13.74
C ASP A 158 -4.93 1.04 -13.38
N VAL A 159 -6.02 0.34 -13.10
CA VAL A 159 -5.99 -1.11 -12.90
C VAL A 159 -6.13 -1.78 -14.26
N SER A 160 -5.15 -2.61 -14.65
CA SER A 160 -5.23 -3.37 -15.91
C SER A 160 -6.49 -4.23 -15.96
N ARG A 161 -6.94 -4.53 -17.18
CA ARG A 161 -7.98 -5.55 -17.42
C ARG A 161 -7.42 -6.97 -17.45
N ASP A 162 -6.11 -7.13 -17.30
CA ASP A 162 -5.48 -8.44 -17.27
C ASP A 162 -5.97 -9.25 -16.06
N ILE A 163 -6.29 -10.52 -16.31
CA ILE A 163 -6.75 -11.46 -15.30
C ILE A 163 -5.66 -12.50 -15.09
N ALA A 164 -5.10 -12.53 -13.90
CA ALA A 164 -4.11 -13.51 -13.44
C ALA A 164 -4.81 -14.68 -12.73
N PHE A 165 -5.82 -15.26 -13.37
CA PHE A 165 -6.56 -16.43 -12.92
C PHE A 165 -6.86 -17.32 -14.13
N LYS A 166 -6.70 -18.64 -13.97
CA LYS A 166 -7.05 -19.64 -14.97
C LYS A 166 -8.06 -20.59 -14.38
N GLU A 167 -9.17 -20.76 -15.06
CA GLU A 167 -10.17 -21.74 -14.66
C GLU A 167 -9.61 -23.16 -14.80
N PRO A 168 -9.82 -24.03 -13.81
CA PRO A 168 -9.54 -25.45 -13.97
C PRO A 168 -10.36 -26.04 -15.12
N GLU A 169 -9.75 -26.96 -15.86
CA GLU A 169 -10.45 -27.74 -16.87
C GLU A 169 -11.62 -28.50 -16.23
N PRO A 170 -12.78 -28.60 -16.91
CA PRO A 170 -13.89 -29.42 -16.44
C PRO A 170 -13.42 -30.86 -16.20
N VAL A 171 -13.61 -31.37 -14.98
CA VAL A 171 -13.37 -32.79 -14.70
C VAL A 171 -14.47 -33.57 -15.40
N GLU A 172 -14.15 -34.22 -16.52
CA GLU A 172 -15.09 -35.16 -17.15
C GLU A 172 -15.51 -36.21 -16.10
N PRO A 173 -16.82 -36.49 -15.95
CA PRO A 173 -17.22 -37.59 -15.09
C PRO A 173 -16.59 -38.88 -15.65
N LYS A 174 -15.87 -39.62 -14.78
CA LYS A 174 -15.41 -40.97 -15.14
C LYS A 174 -16.64 -41.77 -15.58
N LYS A 175 -16.63 -42.19 -16.85
CA LYS A 175 -17.65 -43.07 -17.42
C LYS A 175 -17.76 -44.37 -16.63
#